data_AF-A0A6N2LYJ9-F1
#
_entry.id   AF-A0A6N2LYJ9-F1
#
_cell.length_a   1.000
_cell.length_b   1.000
_cell.length_c   1.000
_cell.angle_alpha   90.00
_cell.angle_beta   90.00
_cell.angle_gamma   90.00
#
_symmetry.space_group_name_H-M   'P 1'
#
loop_
_entity.id
_entity.type
_entity.pdbx_description
1 polymer ?
#
loop_
_entity_poly.entity_id
_entity_poly.type
_entity_poly.pdbx_seq_one_letter_code
_entity_poly.pdbx_strand_id
1 'polypeptide(L)'
;MPLPQPKQPGFFMGENPHEQSTSSNKHEPYSGDEVSMMSLKARFHKINIKLSSMGRVFVILVCCFLLFTLTNSSTPAMINPSQSIRDGETLLSDGGSFELGFFNPGNSTNRYLGLWHTKSPKTVLWVANRETPFSDRLGGLTITREGVLVLLRSPNDTVWSSNPSRTAENPVAEVLDYGNLVVREENDSNPENFLWQSFDHPCDTLMLGMKLGSNFVTKTDQFLSSWRSAEDPAPGEYSYLIDTHGYPQLLLKRGNKTLFRGGSWNGINFVSNPRPLPISNEFVFNSKEVYFKFEIQSSFRVRQTLSPSGLLQSYILSDRTNDWVITDAGQPDQCDNYAICGPNTRCEISRSPICVCLDGFVPKSPADWNFSDWNDGVYPENSARMQ
;
A
#
# COMPACT_ATOMS: atom_id res chain seq x y z
N MET A 1 33.96 35.87 3.80
CA MET A 1 34.01 35.87 5.27
C MET A 1 33.30 34.61 5.77
N PRO A 2 33.99 33.66 6.41
CA PRO A 2 33.39 32.43 6.93
C PRO A 2 32.75 32.67 8.31
N LEU A 3 31.63 31.99 8.59
CA LEU A 3 31.00 31.97 9.92
C LEU A 3 31.71 30.96 10.84
N PRO A 4 31.86 31.24 12.15
CA PRO A 4 32.51 30.33 13.10
C PRO A 4 31.61 29.14 13.46
N GLN A 5 32.22 27.97 13.74
CA GLN A 5 31.49 26.78 14.17
C GLN A 5 31.03 26.84 15.65
N PRO A 6 29.93 26.17 16.00
CA PRO A 6 29.39 26.15 17.36
C PRO A 6 30.26 25.31 18.33
N LYS A 7 30.29 25.70 19.60
CA LYS A 7 30.96 24.96 20.68
C LYS A 7 30.06 23.84 21.22
N GLN A 8 30.66 22.70 21.59
CA GLN A 8 29.98 21.61 22.28
C GLN A 8 29.53 22.01 23.70
N PRO A 9 28.44 21.40 24.24
CA PRO A 9 27.99 21.63 25.62
C PRO A 9 28.91 20.94 26.64
N GLY A 10 29.18 21.62 27.76
CA GLY A 10 30.00 21.10 28.83
C GLY A 10 29.22 20.25 29.84
N PHE A 11 29.82 19.15 30.29
CA PHE A 11 29.41 18.44 31.50
C PHE A 11 30.16 19.00 32.71
N PHE A 12 29.45 19.09 33.85
CA PHE A 12 30.03 19.49 35.13
C PHE A 12 30.00 18.28 36.08
N MET A 13 31.16 17.83 36.54
CA MET A 13 31.29 16.96 37.73
C MET A 13 31.97 17.79 38.82
N GLY A 14 31.37 17.82 40.01
CA GLY A 14 31.95 18.50 41.16
C GLY A 14 32.84 17.55 41.97
N GLU A 15 34.08 17.95 42.23
CA GLU A 15 35.00 17.25 43.13
C GLU A 15 34.89 17.74 44.58
N ASN A 16 35.15 16.83 45.51
CA ASN A 16 35.27 17.08 46.96
C ASN A 16 36.69 17.58 47.33
N PRO A 17 36.83 18.36 48.41
CA PRO A 17 38.09 18.48 49.13
C PRO A 17 38.23 17.44 50.26
N HIS A 18 39.38 16.75 50.24
CA HIS A 18 40.26 16.33 51.35
C HIS A 18 39.99 16.95 52.75
N GLU A 19 40.32 16.37 53.92
CA GLU A 19 41.06 15.16 54.37
C GLU A 19 40.71 14.89 55.88
N GLN A 20 41.24 13.96 56.69
CA GLN A 20 42.41 13.04 56.62
C GLN A 20 42.11 11.70 57.36
N SER A 21 43.15 10.97 57.81
CA SER A 21 43.13 9.61 58.38
C SER A 21 43.60 9.51 59.84
N THR A 22 43.07 8.56 60.60
CA THR A 22 43.83 7.72 61.57
C THR A 22 43.25 6.31 61.61
N SER A 23 44.03 5.30 62.05
CA SER A 23 43.77 3.87 61.76
C SER A 23 43.78 2.94 62.99
N SER A 24 43.39 1.67 62.76
CA SER A 24 43.67 0.48 63.60
C SER A 24 42.80 0.32 64.87
N ASN A 25 42.27 -0.87 65.22
CA ASN A 25 42.35 -2.20 64.59
C ASN A 25 41.29 -3.20 65.13
N LYS A 26 40.96 -4.21 64.31
CA LYS A 26 40.45 -5.57 64.62
C LYS A 26 39.05 -5.76 65.26
N HIS A 27 38.26 -6.61 64.60
CA HIS A 27 36.97 -7.18 65.06
C HIS A 27 36.99 -8.72 64.97
N GLU A 28 36.44 -9.39 65.98
CA GLU A 28 35.92 -10.78 66.01
C GLU A 28 35.24 -11.01 67.38
N PRO A 29 34.38 -12.03 67.61
CA PRO A 29 33.13 -12.35 66.90
C PRO A 29 31.93 -12.65 67.87
N TYR A 30 30.78 -13.11 67.31
CA TYR A 30 29.62 -13.73 68.02
C TYR A 30 28.74 -12.79 68.89
N SER A 31 27.46 -13.06 69.22
CA SER A 31 26.28 -13.62 68.52
C SER A 31 25.06 -13.37 69.43
N GLY A 32 23.84 -13.23 68.90
CA GLY A 32 22.63 -13.15 69.74
C GLY A 32 21.37 -12.73 68.98
N ASP A 33 20.36 -13.61 68.96
CA ASP A 33 19.07 -13.40 68.29
C ASP A 33 18.17 -12.38 69.01
N GLU A 34 17.36 -11.63 68.25
CA GLU A 34 15.93 -11.46 68.57
C GLU A 34 15.12 -10.87 67.39
N VAL A 35 13.82 -11.20 67.35
CA VAL A 35 12.89 -10.89 66.25
C VAL A 35 11.97 -9.71 66.61
N SER A 36 11.60 -8.90 65.62
CA SER A 36 10.41 -8.04 65.71
C SER A 36 9.71 -7.88 64.35
N MET A 37 8.75 -8.76 64.08
CA MET A 37 7.92 -8.72 62.87
C MET A 37 6.65 -7.92 63.15
N MET A 38 6.60 -6.65 62.73
CA MET A 38 5.47 -5.76 63.03
C MET A 38 4.26 -6.04 62.10
N SER A 39 3.32 -6.87 62.58
CA SER A 39 2.07 -7.17 61.88
C SER A 39 1.14 -5.94 61.77
N LEU A 40 1.15 -5.28 60.61
CA LEU A 40 0.17 -4.24 60.26
C LEU A 40 -1.23 -4.82 60.03
N LYS A 41 -2.03 -4.87 61.11
CA LYS A 41 -3.41 -5.36 61.08
C LYS A 41 -4.36 -4.28 60.57
N ALA A 42 -4.61 -4.27 59.25
CA ALA A 42 -5.53 -3.32 58.63
C ALA A 42 -6.95 -3.40 59.23
N ARG A 43 -7.39 -2.33 59.90
CA ARG A 43 -8.77 -2.22 60.40
C ARG A 43 -9.70 -1.83 59.25
N PHE A 44 -10.35 -2.82 58.63
CA PHE A 44 -11.46 -2.56 57.70
C PHE A 44 -12.65 -1.95 58.45
N HIS A 45 -12.79 -0.63 58.38
CA HIS A 45 -13.99 0.07 58.82
C HIS A 45 -15.08 -0.14 57.76
N LYS A 46 -16.19 -0.80 58.10
CA LYS A 46 -17.37 -0.89 57.22
C LYS A 46 -18.09 0.46 57.18
N ILE A 47 -17.68 1.32 56.24
CA ILE A 47 -18.37 2.58 55.95
C ILE A 47 -19.64 2.25 55.13
N ASN A 48 -20.79 2.22 55.80
CA ASN A 48 -22.09 2.07 55.14
C ASN A 48 -22.53 3.42 54.53
N ILE A 49 -22.06 3.74 53.32
CA ILE A 49 -22.45 4.96 52.61
C ILE A 49 -23.88 4.78 52.06
N LYS A 50 -24.87 5.45 52.67
CA LYS A 50 -26.22 5.57 52.09
C LYS A 50 -26.23 6.63 51.00
N LEU A 51 -25.97 6.25 49.75
CA LEU A 51 -26.18 7.13 48.60
C LEU A 51 -27.69 7.40 48.40
N SER A 52 -28.03 8.68 48.22
CA SER A 52 -29.34 9.13 47.76
C SER A 52 -29.65 8.59 46.36
N SER A 53 -30.94 8.64 45.95
CA SER A 53 -31.34 8.18 44.60
C SER A 53 -30.50 8.85 43.49
N MET A 54 -30.28 10.16 43.62
CA MET A 54 -29.47 10.95 42.68
C MET A 54 -27.98 10.54 42.69
N GLY A 55 -27.42 10.22 43.86
CA GLY A 55 -26.05 9.71 43.97
C GLY A 55 -25.86 8.33 43.33
N ARG A 56 -26.86 7.45 43.41
CA ARG A 56 -26.81 6.14 42.73
C ARG A 56 -26.79 6.29 41.22
N VAL A 57 -27.60 7.19 40.66
CA VAL A 57 -27.60 7.51 39.22
C VAL A 57 -26.23 8.07 38.80
N PHE A 58 -25.64 8.96 39.60
CA PHE A 58 -24.29 9.49 39.32
C PHE A 58 -23.22 8.40 39.30
N VAL A 59 -23.22 7.48 40.28
CA VAL A 59 -22.28 6.33 40.28
C VAL A 59 -22.49 5.43 39.06
N ILE A 60 -23.74 5.14 38.69
CA ILE A 60 -24.04 4.35 37.48
C ILE A 60 -23.51 5.06 36.23
N LEU A 61 -23.74 6.37 36.07
CA LEU A 61 -23.22 7.15 34.94
C LEU A 61 -21.69 7.16 34.89
N VAL A 62 -21.02 7.31 36.04
CA VAL A 62 -19.55 7.23 36.11
C VAL A 62 -19.05 5.82 35.79
N CYS A 63 -19.71 4.76 36.26
CA CYS A 63 -19.36 3.39 35.89
C CYS A 63 -19.61 3.11 34.39
N CYS A 64 -20.70 3.60 33.81
CA CYS A 64 -20.96 3.50 32.37
C CYS A 64 -19.91 4.28 31.55
N PHE A 65 -19.52 5.47 31.99
CA PHE A 65 -18.47 6.25 31.34
C PHE A 65 -17.10 5.56 31.44
N LEU A 66 -16.76 5.01 32.62
CA LEU A 66 -15.54 4.22 32.81
C LEU A 66 -15.53 2.96 31.94
N LEU A 67 -16.65 2.24 31.86
CA LEU A 67 -16.82 1.09 30.94
C LEU A 67 -16.64 1.53 29.48
N PHE A 68 -17.17 2.69 29.09
CA PHE A 68 -17.02 3.26 27.75
C PHE A 68 -15.57 3.67 27.44
N THR A 69 -14.81 4.12 28.44
CA THR A 69 -13.35 4.37 28.30
C THR A 69 -12.49 3.10 28.36
N LEU A 70 -13.01 2.01 28.95
CA LEU A 70 -12.37 0.69 28.96
C LEU A 70 -12.64 -0.08 27.68
N THR A 71 -13.70 0.24 26.92
CA THR A 71 -13.89 -0.20 25.53
C THR A 71 -13.07 0.62 24.53
N ASN A 72 -11.80 0.89 24.86
CA ASN A 72 -10.79 1.07 23.81
C ASN A 72 -10.38 -0.33 23.38
N SER A 73 -11.06 -0.89 22.39
CA SER A 73 -10.57 -2.09 21.70
C SER A 73 -9.24 -1.72 21.06
N SER A 74 -8.13 -2.20 21.63
CA SER A 74 -6.85 -2.19 20.93
C SER A 74 -7.04 -2.99 19.65
N THR A 75 -7.07 -2.31 18.50
CA THR A 75 -7.03 -2.98 17.20
C THR A 75 -5.83 -3.91 17.19
N PRO A 76 -6.00 -5.22 16.94
CA PRO A 76 -4.87 -6.13 16.88
C PRO A 76 -3.91 -5.64 15.79
N ALA A 77 -2.60 -5.73 16.04
CA ALA A 77 -1.56 -5.45 15.04
C ALA A 77 -1.27 -6.69 14.15
N MET A 78 -1.60 -7.88 14.64
CA MET A 78 -1.44 -9.16 13.96
C MET A 78 -2.63 -10.08 14.27
N ILE A 79 -2.93 -11.02 13.37
CA ILE A 79 -3.91 -12.09 13.54
C ILE A 79 -3.16 -13.43 13.55
N ASN A 80 -3.37 -14.25 14.59
CA ASN A 80 -2.94 -15.65 14.63
C ASN A 80 -4.13 -16.63 14.46
N PRO A 81 -3.93 -17.96 14.35
CA PRO A 81 -5.01 -18.92 14.06
C PRO A 81 -6.09 -19.09 15.15
N SER A 82 -5.96 -18.41 16.29
CA SER A 82 -7.01 -18.34 17.32
C SER A 82 -7.89 -17.09 17.22
N GLN A 83 -7.57 -16.19 16.28
CA GLN A 83 -8.19 -14.89 16.11
C GLN A 83 -8.91 -14.78 14.76
N SER A 84 -9.83 -13.83 14.68
CA SER A 84 -10.55 -13.48 13.45
C SER A 84 -10.96 -12.01 13.51
N ILE A 85 -11.10 -11.38 12.35
CA ILE A 85 -11.66 -10.03 12.22
C ILE A 85 -13.00 -10.14 11.51
N ARG A 86 -14.05 -9.60 12.12
CA ARG A 86 -15.40 -9.55 11.58
C ARG A 86 -15.72 -8.20 10.95
N ASP A 87 -16.83 -8.15 10.24
CA ASP A 87 -17.40 -6.89 9.74
C ASP A 87 -17.62 -5.87 10.89
N GLY A 88 -16.90 -4.75 10.83
CA GLY A 88 -16.88 -3.71 11.86
C GLY A 88 -15.63 -3.69 12.74
N GLU A 89 -14.78 -4.73 12.66
CA GLU A 89 -13.45 -4.78 13.26
C GLU A 89 -12.38 -4.51 12.17
N THR A 90 -11.20 -4.03 12.58
CA THR A 90 -10.08 -3.72 11.66
C THR A 90 -8.72 -4.16 12.21
N LEU A 91 -7.78 -4.42 11.29
CA LEU A 91 -6.36 -4.69 11.53
C LEU A 91 -5.58 -3.43 11.19
N LEU A 92 -4.81 -2.92 12.14
CA LEU A 92 -4.01 -1.70 11.98
C LEU A 92 -2.54 -2.08 11.81
N SER A 93 -1.80 -1.36 10.95
CA SER A 93 -0.34 -1.49 10.92
C SER A 93 0.29 -0.94 12.20
N ASP A 94 1.49 -1.43 12.56
CA ASP A 94 2.15 -1.09 13.85
C ASP A 94 2.29 0.43 14.06
N GLY A 95 2.76 1.16 13.04
CA GLY A 95 2.83 2.63 13.02
C GLY A 95 1.53 3.35 12.66
N GLY A 96 0.38 2.67 12.59
CA GLY A 96 -0.94 3.27 12.37
C GLY A 96 -1.18 3.92 11.00
N SER A 97 -0.35 3.60 10.01
CA SER A 97 -0.42 4.21 8.66
C SER A 97 -1.46 3.55 7.76
N PHE A 98 -1.64 2.24 7.88
CA PHE A 98 -2.55 1.45 7.04
C PHE A 98 -3.53 0.65 7.90
N GLU A 99 -4.71 0.43 7.34
CA GLU A 99 -5.81 -0.28 8.00
C GLU A 99 -6.49 -1.22 7.00
N LEU A 100 -6.77 -2.44 7.45
CA LEU A 100 -7.48 -3.48 6.71
C LEU A 100 -8.82 -3.76 7.40
N GLY A 101 -9.90 -3.79 6.64
CA GLY A 101 -11.23 -4.06 7.18
C GLY A 101 -12.31 -4.27 6.12
N PHE A 102 -13.54 -4.50 6.58
CA PHE A 102 -14.68 -4.68 5.69
C PHE A 102 -15.31 -3.33 5.30
N PHE A 103 -15.43 -3.06 4.00
CA PHE A 103 -16.04 -1.83 3.48
C PHE A 103 -17.16 -2.14 2.48
N ASN A 104 -17.86 -1.09 2.02
CA ASN A 104 -18.76 -1.12 0.87
C ASN A 104 -18.47 0.10 -0.03
N PRO A 105 -18.27 -0.08 -1.35
CA PRO A 105 -17.96 1.02 -2.25
C PRO A 105 -19.21 1.82 -2.62
N GLY A 106 -19.14 3.15 -2.48
CA GLY A 106 -20.23 4.06 -2.84
C GLY A 106 -21.56 3.71 -2.16
N ASN A 107 -22.61 3.53 -2.97
CA ASN A 107 -23.94 3.12 -2.52
C ASN A 107 -24.18 1.60 -2.61
N SER A 108 -23.14 0.80 -2.86
CA SER A 108 -23.25 -0.66 -2.97
C SER A 108 -23.63 -1.29 -1.62
N THR A 109 -24.50 -2.30 -1.65
CA THR A 109 -24.80 -3.14 -0.48
C THR A 109 -23.78 -4.26 -0.28
N ASN A 110 -22.96 -4.54 -1.30
CA ASN A 110 -21.96 -5.60 -1.27
C ASN A 110 -20.81 -5.25 -0.31
N ARG A 111 -20.36 -6.24 0.47
CA ARG A 111 -19.20 -6.10 1.36
C ARG A 111 -17.97 -6.79 0.82
N TYR A 112 -16.84 -6.12 0.99
CA TYR A 112 -15.52 -6.57 0.59
C TYR A 112 -14.52 -6.34 1.72
N LEU A 113 -13.50 -7.18 1.83
CA LEU A 113 -12.32 -6.87 2.61
C LEU A 113 -11.38 -6.00 1.75
N GLY A 114 -11.00 -4.84 2.28
CA GLY A 114 -10.09 -3.93 1.61
C GLY A 114 -9.06 -3.31 2.56
N LEU A 115 -8.01 -2.75 1.96
CA LEU A 115 -6.94 -2.05 2.63
C LEU A 115 -6.94 -0.58 2.23
N TRP A 116 -6.75 0.34 3.17
CA TRP A 116 -6.63 1.77 2.93
C TRP A 116 -5.55 2.42 3.81
N HIS A 117 -5.20 3.67 3.50
CA HIS A 117 -4.36 4.49 4.37
C HIS A 117 -5.24 5.24 5.37
N THR A 118 -4.90 5.24 6.66
CA THR A 118 -5.76 5.75 7.76
C THR A 118 -6.21 7.20 7.59
N LYS A 119 -5.34 8.07 7.05
CA LYS A 119 -5.68 9.46 6.67
C LYS A 119 -6.81 9.57 5.62
N SER A 120 -6.86 8.67 4.62
CA SER A 120 -7.85 8.67 3.54
C SER A 120 -8.57 7.31 3.46
N PRO A 121 -9.46 6.99 4.43
CA PRO A 121 -10.11 5.68 4.53
C PRO A 121 -11.16 5.43 3.44
N LYS A 122 -11.51 6.47 2.66
CA LYS A 122 -12.37 6.35 1.47
C LYS A 122 -11.60 5.86 0.24
N THR A 123 -10.28 5.92 0.25
CA THR A 123 -9.43 5.47 -0.86
C THR A 123 -8.92 4.07 -0.55
N VAL A 124 -9.62 3.07 -1.09
CA VAL A 124 -9.19 1.66 -1.00
C VAL A 124 -8.06 1.41 -2.00
N LEU A 125 -7.00 0.76 -1.55
CA LEU A 125 -5.75 0.54 -2.27
C LEU A 125 -5.58 -0.92 -2.72
N TRP A 126 -6.27 -1.85 -2.05
CA TRP A 126 -6.29 -3.27 -2.37
C TRP A 126 -7.59 -3.91 -1.88
N VAL A 127 -8.09 -4.93 -2.58
CA VAL A 127 -9.37 -5.62 -2.28
C VAL A 127 -9.20 -7.13 -2.48
N ALA A 128 -9.44 -7.93 -1.44
CA ALA A 128 -9.24 -9.38 -1.49
C ALA A 128 -10.30 -10.07 -2.38
N ASN A 129 -11.56 -10.02 -1.96
CA ASN A 129 -12.67 -10.75 -2.58
C ASN A 129 -13.37 -9.93 -3.68
N ARG A 130 -12.59 -9.21 -4.51
CA ARG A 130 -13.13 -8.24 -5.48
C ARG A 130 -14.12 -8.82 -6.49
N GLU A 131 -13.99 -10.10 -6.83
CA GLU A 131 -14.88 -10.82 -7.76
C GLU A 131 -16.12 -11.43 -7.09
N THR A 132 -16.01 -11.77 -5.80
CA THR A 132 -17.03 -12.50 -5.05
C THR A 132 -17.37 -11.75 -3.76
N PRO A 133 -18.29 -10.77 -3.81
CA PRO A 133 -18.72 -10.02 -2.61
C PRO A 133 -19.46 -10.88 -1.59
N PHE A 134 -19.51 -10.39 -0.35
CA PHE A 134 -20.57 -10.77 0.58
C PHE A 134 -21.83 -9.93 0.32
N SER A 135 -22.99 -10.56 0.34
CA SER A 135 -24.32 -9.92 0.26
C SER A 135 -24.82 -9.36 1.60
N ASP A 136 -24.07 -9.59 2.67
CA ASP A 136 -24.43 -9.36 4.07
C ASP A 136 -23.18 -8.93 4.87
N ARG A 137 -23.34 -8.83 6.20
CA ARG A 137 -22.27 -8.46 7.14
C ARG A 137 -21.73 -9.64 7.95
N LEU A 138 -21.84 -10.86 7.43
CA LEU A 138 -21.39 -12.08 8.12
C LEU A 138 -19.93 -12.46 7.79
N GLY A 139 -19.27 -11.70 6.92
CA GLY A 139 -17.87 -11.90 6.55
C GLY A 139 -16.93 -11.87 7.76
N GLY A 140 -16.00 -12.82 7.78
CA GLY A 140 -14.90 -12.88 8.73
C GLY A 140 -13.59 -13.27 8.05
N LEU A 141 -12.52 -12.56 8.39
CA LEU A 141 -11.14 -12.86 8.03
C LEU A 141 -10.48 -13.67 9.14
N THR A 142 -9.80 -14.76 8.80
CA THR A 142 -8.97 -15.54 9.74
C THR A 142 -7.79 -16.16 9.01
N ILE A 143 -6.88 -16.79 9.75
CA ILE A 143 -5.72 -17.52 9.22
C ILE A 143 -5.74 -18.96 9.73
N THR A 144 -5.49 -19.93 8.86
CA THR A 144 -5.41 -21.34 9.26
C THR A 144 -4.04 -21.66 9.88
N ARG A 145 -3.92 -22.83 10.53
CA ARG A 145 -2.65 -23.27 11.12
C ARG A 145 -1.55 -23.49 10.07
N GLU A 146 -1.97 -23.77 8.85
CA GLU A 146 -1.10 -24.00 7.69
C GLU A 146 -0.63 -22.69 7.03
N GLY A 147 -1.10 -21.52 7.50
CA GLY A 147 -0.75 -20.20 6.96
C GLY A 147 -1.63 -19.72 5.81
N VAL A 148 -2.82 -20.31 5.61
CA VAL A 148 -3.77 -19.84 4.60
C VAL A 148 -4.61 -18.71 5.19
N LEU A 149 -4.63 -17.54 4.55
CA LEU A 149 -5.53 -16.44 4.90
C LEU A 149 -6.89 -16.71 4.25
N VAL A 150 -7.98 -16.68 5.02
CA VAL A 150 -9.31 -17.12 4.55
C VAL A 150 -10.39 -16.09 4.89
N LEU A 151 -11.22 -15.78 3.89
CA LEU A 151 -12.46 -15.02 4.04
C LEU A 151 -13.65 -15.98 4.03
N LEU A 152 -14.33 -16.05 5.18
CA LEU A 152 -15.43 -16.97 5.46
C LEU A 152 -16.74 -16.19 5.64
N ARG A 153 -17.86 -16.71 5.11
CA ARG A 153 -19.23 -16.29 5.50
C ARG A 153 -19.73 -17.11 6.69
N SER A 154 -19.33 -18.37 6.75
CA SER A 154 -19.56 -19.30 7.85
C SER A 154 -18.41 -20.32 7.91
N PRO A 155 -18.28 -21.15 8.95
CA PRO A 155 -17.14 -22.09 9.09
C PRO A 155 -16.91 -23.05 7.91
N ASN A 156 -17.95 -23.30 7.09
CA ASN A 156 -17.90 -24.20 5.93
C ASN A 156 -18.11 -23.46 4.58
N ASP A 157 -18.06 -22.13 4.57
CA ASP A 157 -18.41 -21.29 3.41
C ASP A 157 -17.31 -20.26 3.16
N THR A 158 -16.30 -20.67 2.39
CA THR A 158 -15.16 -19.85 1.97
C THR A 158 -15.49 -19.06 0.72
N VAL A 159 -15.34 -17.74 0.80
CA VAL A 159 -15.57 -16.80 -0.30
C VAL A 159 -14.27 -16.46 -1.03
N TRP A 160 -13.14 -16.44 -0.31
CA TRP A 160 -11.81 -16.19 -0.87
C TRP A 160 -10.74 -16.78 0.06
N SER A 161 -9.60 -17.20 -0.49
CA SER A 161 -8.43 -17.61 0.29
C SER A 161 -7.13 -17.24 -0.43
N SER A 162 -6.07 -17.00 0.34
CA SER A 162 -4.71 -16.90 -0.21
C SER A 162 -4.16 -18.27 -0.64
N ASN A 163 -3.01 -18.27 -1.30
CA ASN A 163 -2.26 -19.47 -1.64
C ASN A 163 -0.80 -19.30 -1.15
N PRO A 164 -0.47 -19.75 0.07
CA PRO A 164 0.87 -19.59 0.62
C PRO A 164 1.89 -20.49 -0.09
N SER A 165 3.13 -20.00 -0.22
CA SER A 165 4.23 -20.69 -0.91
C SER A 165 4.69 -21.98 -0.24
N ARG A 166 4.44 -22.13 1.06
CA ARG A 166 4.69 -23.33 1.88
C ARG A 166 3.74 -23.36 3.07
N THR A 167 3.56 -24.53 3.67
CA THR A 167 2.85 -24.70 4.95
C THR A 167 3.64 -24.03 6.08
N ALA A 168 2.93 -23.33 6.97
CA ALA A 168 3.49 -22.68 8.14
C ALA A 168 3.58 -23.58 9.38
N GLU A 169 4.41 -23.19 10.36
CA GLU A 169 4.43 -23.78 11.70
C GLU A 169 3.69 -22.94 12.75
N ASN A 170 3.91 -21.62 12.75
CA ASN A 170 3.25 -20.65 13.62
C ASN A 170 2.96 -19.35 12.85
N PRO A 171 1.95 -19.36 11.96
CA PRO A 171 1.68 -18.25 11.06
C PRO A 171 0.99 -17.07 11.75
N VAL A 172 1.35 -15.86 11.34
CA VAL A 172 0.65 -14.61 11.63
C VAL A 172 0.35 -13.86 10.34
N ALA A 173 -0.79 -13.15 10.32
CA ALA A 173 -1.12 -12.18 9.30
C ALA A 173 -1.03 -10.76 9.86
N GLU A 174 -0.38 -9.84 9.15
CA GLU A 174 -0.19 -8.45 9.59
C GLU A 174 -0.23 -7.46 8.41
N VAL A 175 -0.50 -6.19 8.70
CA VAL A 175 -0.38 -5.09 7.73
C VAL A 175 0.88 -4.30 8.03
N LEU A 176 1.76 -4.16 7.04
CA LEU A 176 3.00 -3.40 7.18
C LEU A 176 2.77 -1.90 6.92
N ASP A 177 3.58 -1.02 7.52
CA ASP A 177 3.46 0.45 7.43
C ASP A 177 3.72 1.08 6.03
N TYR A 178 3.94 0.23 5.03
CA TYR A 178 4.00 0.58 3.61
C TYR A 178 2.83 0.00 2.79
N GLY A 179 1.85 -0.64 3.44
CA GLY A 179 0.59 -1.07 2.83
C GLY A 179 0.59 -2.50 2.27
N ASN A 180 1.53 -3.35 2.67
CA ASN A 180 1.53 -4.76 2.29
C ASN A 180 0.86 -5.60 3.40
N LEU A 181 -0.19 -6.35 3.05
CA LEU A 181 -0.79 -7.37 3.92
C LEU A 181 -0.02 -8.67 3.68
N VAL A 182 0.65 -9.17 4.72
CA VAL A 182 1.54 -10.33 4.61
C VAL A 182 1.10 -11.45 5.53
N VAL A 183 1.52 -12.67 5.18
CA VAL A 183 1.51 -13.84 6.07
C VAL A 183 2.95 -14.32 6.23
N ARG A 184 3.40 -14.53 7.47
CA ARG A 184 4.75 -15.02 7.80
C ARG A 184 4.74 -15.87 9.06
N GLU A 185 5.86 -16.50 9.37
CA GLU A 185 6.07 -17.09 10.71
C GLU A 185 6.24 -15.96 11.74
N GLU A 186 5.67 -16.13 12.95
CA GLU A 186 5.73 -15.12 14.02
C GLU A 186 7.17 -14.81 14.44
N ASN A 187 8.01 -15.86 14.53
CA ASN A 187 9.36 -15.83 15.09
C ASN A 187 10.47 -16.00 14.02
N ASP A 188 10.21 -15.65 12.76
CA ASP A 188 11.29 -15.64 11.75
C ASP A 188 12.31 -14.54 12.05
N SER A 189 13.59 -14.82 11.81
CA SER A 189 14.65 -13.81 11.90
C SER A 189 14.83 -13.02 10.60
N ASN A 190 14.25 -13.50 9.48
CA ASN A 190 14.18 -12.76 8.22
C ASN A 190 12.79 -12.09 8.06
N PRO A 191 12.67 -10.75 8.19
CA PRO A 191 11.40 -10.05 8.11
C PRO A 191 10.76 -10.06 6.72
N GLU A 192 11.48 -10.46 5.67
CA GLU A 192 10.97 -10.52 4.28
C GLU A 192 10.65 -11.95 3.81
N ASN A 193 10.74 -12.97 4.69
CA ASN A 193 10.44 -14.37 4.36
C ASN A 193 8.92 -14.67 4.35
N PHE A 194 8.17 -13.92 3.54
CA PHE A 194 6.72 -14.03 3.49
C PHE A 194 6.26 -15.37 2.89
N LEU A 195 5.28 -15.98 3.52
CA LEU A 195 4.55 -17.14 3.02
C LEU A 195 3.58 -16.71 1.91
N TRP A 196 2.95 -15.55 2.06
CA TRP A 196 2.07 -14.89 1.10
C TRP A 196 2.06 -13.37 1.33
N GLN A 197 1.81 -12.58 0.29
CA GLN A 197 1.68 -11.12 0.40
C GLN A 197 0.67 -10.53 -0.61
N SER A 198 -0.02 -9.45 -0.24
CA SER A 198 -0.97 -8.77 -1.13
C SER A 198 -0.30 -8.05 -2.30
N PHE A 199 0.97 -7.65 -2.15
CA PHE A 199 1.74 -6.99 -3.20
C PHE A 199 1.94 -7.84 -4.47
N ASP A 200 1.89 -9.17 -4.36
CA ASP A 200 1.95 -10.07 -5.51
C ASP A 200 0.59 -10.20 -6.25
N HIS A 201 -0.47 -9.59 -5.70
CA HIS A 201 -1.84 -9.65 -6.22
C HIS A 201 -2.43 -8.23 -6.37
N PRO A 202 -1.87 -7.38 -7.26
CA PRO A 202 -2.38 -6.03 -7.51
C PRO A 202 -3.87 -5.99 -7.91
N CYS A 203 -4.54 -4.89 -7.55
CA CYS A 203 -5.91 -4.59 -7.98
C CYS A 203 -5.88 -3.55 -9.12
N ASP A 204 -6.46 -2.37 -8.91
CA ASP A 204 -6.38 -1.22 -9.81
C ASP A 204 -5.22 -0.25 -9.47
N THR A 205 -4.53 -0.50 -8.36
CA THR A 205 -3.55 0.41 -7.77
C THR A 205 -2.17 -0.23 -7.62
N LEU A 206 -1.13 0.49 -8.07
CA LEU A 206 0.29 0.18 -7.83
C LEU A 206 0.82 1.12 -6.74
N MET A 207 1.38 0.56 -5.68
CA MET A 207 2.01 1.29 -4.56
C MET A 207 3.53 1.13 -4.59
N LEU A 208 4.21 1.94 -3.77
CA LEU A 208 5.64 1.80 -3.51
C LEU A 208 5.99 0.36 -3.12
N GLY A 209 7.04 -0.18 -3.74
CA GLY A 209 7.49 -1.55 -3.47
C GLY A 209 6.76 -2.65 -4.24
N MET A 210 5.57 -2.39 -4.80
CA MET A 210 4.87 -3.35 -5.65
C MET A 210 5.59 -3.52 -6.99
N LYS A 211 5.58 -4.76 -7.50
CA LYS A 211 6.07 -5.09 -8.85
C LYS A 211 4.91 -5.04 -9.86
N LEU A 212 5.24 -4.60 -11.07
CA LEU A 212 4.40 -4.65 -12.26
C LEU A 212 5.19 -5.42 -13.34
N GLY A 213 4.72 -6.56 -13.81
CA GLY A 213 5.49 -7.41 -14.73
C GLY A 213 5.10 -8.88 -14.70
N SER A 214 6.04 -9.77 -15.02
CA SER A 214 5.83 -11.21 -15.19
C SER A 214 6.98 -12.01 -14.59
N ASN A 215 6.65 -13.05 -13.82
CA ASN A 215 7.62 -14.07 -13.42
C ASN A 215 7.47 -15.29 -14.35
N PHE A 216 8.51 -15.56 -15.14
CA PHE A 216 8.53 -16.61 -16.16
C PHE A 216 8.70 -18.02 -15.57
N VAL A 217 9.17 -18.14 -14.32
CA VAL A 217 9.33 -19.42 -13.62
C VAL A 217 7.99 -19.89 -13.06
N THR A 218 7.27 -19.01 -12.35
CA THR A 218 5.95 -19.30 -11.76
C THR A 218 4.80 -19.13 -12.75
N LYS A 219 5.04 -18.46 -13.88
CA LYS A 219 4.04 -18.06 -14.88
C LYS A 219 2.93 -17.17 -14.29
N THR A 220 3.33 -16.23 -13.44
CA THR A 220 2.42 -15.28 -12.79
C THR A 220 2.67 -13.87 -13.30
N ASP A 221 1.61 -13.23 -13.78
CA ASP A 221 1.62 -11.84 -14.24
C ASP A 221 1.04 -10.92 -13.16
N GLN A 222 1.70 -9.79 -12.93
CA GLN A 222 1.32 -8.74 -11.99
C GLN A 222 1.04 -7.48 -12.79
N PHE A 223 -0.25 -7.15 -12.93
CA PHE A 223 -0.74 -6.03 -13.72
C PHE A 223 -1.88 -5.32 -12.99
N LEU A 224 -2.10 -4.04 -13.30
CA LEU A 224 -3.28 -3.34 -12.78
C LEU A 224 -4.49 -3.68 -13.64
N SER A 225 -5.62 -3.94 -13.01
CA SER A 225 -6.92 -4.10 -13.65
C SER A 225 -7.93 -3.18 -12.97
N SER A 226 -8.54 -2.28 -13.74
CA SER A 226 -9.46 -1.28 -13.20
C SER A 226 -10.59 -1.95 -12.42
N TRP A 227 -11.23 -1.19 -11.52
CA TRP A 227 -12.57 -1.57 -11.06
C TRP A 227 -13.56 -1.49 -12.25
N ARG A 228 -14.68 -2.21 -12.14
CA ARG A 228 -15.74 -2.22 -13.15
C ARG A 228 -16.56 -0.93 -13.13
N SER A 229 -16.81 -0.39 -11.94
CA SER A 229 -17.43 0.93 -11.73
C SER A 229 -16.97 1.54 -10.40
N ALA A 230 -17.54 2.68 -9.99
CA ALA A 230 -17.27 3.27 -8.68
C ALA A 230 -17.86 2.45 -7.51
N GLU A 231 -18.88 1.63 -7.78
CA GLU A 231 -19.61 0.78 -6.82
C GLU A 231 -19.32 -0.73 -6.96
N ASP A 232 -18.47 -1.13 -7.92
CA ASP A 232 -18.12 -2.52 -8.20
C ASP A 232 -16.59 -2.68 -8.43
N PRO A 233 -15.85 -3.25 -7.45
CA PRO A 233 -14.41 -3.42 -7.51
C PRO A 233 -13.97 -4.64 -8.34
N ALA A 234 -14.90 -5.45 -8.84
CA ALA A 234 -14.59 -6.56 -9.74
C ALA A 234 -13.77 -6.07 -10.95
N PRO A 235 -12.99 -6.95 -11.61
CA PRO A 235 -12.21 -6.56 -12.78
C PRO A 235 -13.08 -5.89 -13.86
N GLY A 236 -12.66 -4.68 -14.24
CA GLY A 236 -13.21 -3.90 -15.34
C GLY A 236 -12.52 -4.20 -16.67
N GLU A 237 -12.80 -3.39 -17.68
CA GLU A 237 -12.30 -3.61 -19.05
C GLU A 237 -10.85 -3.16 -19.28
N TYR A 238 -10.28 -2.35 -18.37
CA TYR A 238 -8.98 -1.71 -18.57
C TYR A 238 -7.87 -2.40 -17.78
N SER A 239 -6.72 -2.58 -18.42
CA SER A 239 -5.54 -3.21 -17.82
C SER A 239 -4.25 -2.44 -18.15
N TYR A 240 -3.37 -2.28 -17.17
CA TYR A 240 -2.05 -1.67 -17.32
C TYR A 240 -0.95 -2.67 -16.96
N LEU A 241 -0.08 -2.99 -17.93
CA LEU A 241 0.81 -4.15 -17.87
C LEU A 241 2.12 -3.94 -18.64
N ILE A 242 3.14 -4.74 -18.33
CA ILE A 242 4.31 -4.89 -19.19
C ILE A 242 4.03 -6.00 -20.19
N ASP A 243 4.03 -5.65 -21.47
CA ASP A 243 3.89 -6.59 -22.58
C ASP A 243 5.27 -7.11 -22.99
N THR A 244 5.40 -8.42 -23.12
CA THR A 244 6.66 -9.14 -23.34
C THR A 244 6.80 -9.69 -24.76
N HIS A 245 5.91 -9.33 -25.70
CA HIS A 245 6.00 -9.73 -27.10
C HIS A 245 7.08 -8.92 -27.83
N GLY A 246 8.33 -9.36 -27.71
CA GLY A 246 9.52 -8.68 -28.22
C GLY A 246 10.34 -8.09 -27.08
N TYR A 247 10.82 -6.85 -27.23
CA TYR A 247 11.44 -6.15 -26.10
C TYR A 247 10.34 -5.61 -25.17
N PRO A 248 10.42 -5.79 -23.84
CA PRO A 248 9.35 -5.41 -22.92
C PRO A 248 8.88 -3.95 -23.05
N GLN A 249 7.57 -3.74 -23.16
CA GLN A 249 6.95 -2.41 -23.28
C GLN A 249 5.78 -2.22 -22.33
N LEU A 250 5.63 -1.02 -21.77
CA LEU A 250 4.51 -0.67 -20.90
C LEU A 250 3.27 -0.33 -21.75
N LEU A 251 2.14 -1.00 -21.52
CA LEU A 251 0.90 -0.82 -22.27
C LEU A 251 -0.30 -0.59 -21.34
N LEU A 252 -1.18 0.31 -21.76
CA LEU A 252 -2.57 0.40 -21.30
C LEU A 252 -3.47 -0.20 -22.38
N LYS A 253 -4.31 -1.16 -22.01
CA LYS A 253 -5.26 -1.83 -22.91
C LYS A 253 -6.70 -1.72 -22.37
N ARG A 254 -7.67 -1.79 -23.28
CA ARG A 254 -9.09 -2.05 -23.02
C ARG A 254 -9.46 -3.37 -23.72
N GLY A 255 -9.60 -4.45 -22.95
CA GLY A 255 -9.53 -5.80 -23.48
C GLY A 255 -8.27 -6.00 -24.33
N ASN A 256 -8.44 -6.43 -25.59
CA ASN A 256 -7.32 -6.61 -26.53
C ASN A 256 -6.86 -5.32 -27.24
N LYS A 257 -7.56 -4.19 -27.10
CA LYS A 257 -7.21 -2.93 -27.78
C LYS A 257 -6.21 -2.12 -26.94
N THR A 258 -5.00 -1.89 -27.46
CA THR A 258 -4.07 -0.91 -26.88
C THR A 258 -4.64 0.51 -27.00
N LEU A 259 -4.63 1.24 -25.89
CA LEU A 259 -5.07 2.65 -25.81
C LEU A 259 -3.90 3.62 -25.60
N PHE A 260 -2.85 3.17 -24.91
CA PHE A 260 -1.61 3.92 -24.73
C PHE A 260 -0.41 2.96 -24.69
N ARG A 261 0.74 3.42 -25.20
CA ARG A 261 2.00 2.70 -25.16
C ARG A 261 3.05 3.58 -24.50
N GLY A 262 3.38 3.26 -23.24
CA GLY A 262 4.49 3.87 -22.53
C GLY A 262 5.86 3.55 -23.13
N GLY A 263 5.92 2.49 -23.94
CA GLY A 263 7.10 2.10 -24.70
C GLY A 263 8.07 1.26 -23.88
N SER A 264 9.27 1.07 -24.41
CA SER A 264 10.33 0.28 -23.78
C SER A 264 10.96 1.00 -22.59
N TRP A 265 11.62 0.25 -21.70
CA TRP A 265 12.57 0.80 -20.75
C TRP A 265 13.81 1.35 -21.47
N ASN A 266 14.26 2.57 -21.12
CA ASN A 266 15.41 3.23 -21.76
C ASN A 266 16.70 3.23 -20.92
N GLY A 267 16.69 2.54 -19.76
CA GLY A 267 17.78 2.55 -18.78
C GLY A 267 17.52 3.45 -17.57
N ILE A 268 16.60 4.42 -17.68
CA ILE A 268 16.27 5.39 -16.62
C ILE A 268 14.75 5.43 -16.33
N ASN A 269 13.93 5.41 -17.39
CA ASN A 269 12.47 5.46 -17.36
C ASN A 269 11.88 4.67 -18.55
N PHE A 270 10.56 4.54 -18.59
CA PHE A 270 9.85 4.22 -19.83
C PHE A 270 9.83 5.43 -20.77
N VAL A 271 9.90 5.21 -22.08
CA VAL A 271 10.04 6.27 -23.10
C VAL A 271 8.98 7.38 -23.00
N SER A 272 7.73 7.06 -22.66
CA SER A 272 6.66 8.05 -22.51
C SER A 272 6.75 8.93 -21.26
N ASN A 273 7.58 8.58 -20.28
CA ASN A 273 7.69 9.33 -19.03
C ASN A 273 9.08 9.98 -18.92
N PRO A 274 9.29 11.14 -19.57
CA PRO A 274 10.56 11.85 -19.55
C PRO A 274 10.79 12.61 -18.23
N ARG A 275 9.83 12.66 -17.30
CA ARG A 275 9.97 13.43 -16.06
C ARG A 275 10.68 12.61 -14.98
N PRO A 276 11.84 13.04 -14.48
CA PRO A 276 12.38 12.50 -13.24
C PRO A 276 11.56 13.04 -12.07
N LEU A 277 10.56 12.28 -11.63
CA LEU A 277 10.09 12.38 -10.25
C LEU A 277 11.26 11.96 -9.33
N PRO A 278 11.31 12.39 -8.04
CA PRO A 278 12.33 11.98 -7.07
C PRO A 278 12.05 10.53 -6.59
N ILE A 279 11.98 9.62 -7.55
CA ILE A 279 11.57 8.23 -7.44
C ILE A 279 12.72 7.40 -8.02
N SER A 280 13.23 6.46 -7.23
CA SER A 280 14.16 5.44 -7.70
C SER A 280 13.34 4.38 -8.43
N ASN A 281 13.50 4.31 -9.74
CA ASN A 281 12.83 3.30 -10.55
C ASN A 281 13.75 2.08 -10.70
N GLU A 282 13.23 0.90 -10.36
CA GLU A 282 13.87 -0.38 -10.61
C GLU A 282 13.19 -1.04 -11.81
N PHE A 283 13.99 -1.47 -12.78
CA PHE A 283 13.52 -2.29 -13.90
C PHE A 283 14.45 -3.48 -14.07
N VAL A 284 13.90 -4.67 -13.87
CA VAL A 284 14.61 -5.94 -14.04
C VAL A 284 14.06 -6.62 -15.29
N PHE A 285 14.96 -7.16 -16.12
CA PHE A 285 14.61 -8.02 -17.24
C PHE A 285 15.70 -9.07 -17.41
N ASN A 286 15.38 -10.34 -17.12
CA ASN A 286 16.30 -11.47 -17.22
C ASN A 286 15.54 -12.76 -17.59
N SER A 287 16.20 -13.92 -17.55
CA SER A 287 15.61 -15.21 -17.93
C SER A 287 14.55 -15.76 -16.95
N LYS A 288 14.40 -15.16 -15.76
CA LYS A 288 13.45 -15.58 -14.71
C LYS A 288 12.26 -14.66 -14.58
N GLU A 289 12.46 -13.35 -14.73
CA GLU A 289 11.41 -12.35 -14.54
C GLU A 289 11.67 -11.07 -15.36
N VAL A 290 10.58 -10.35 -15.63
CA VAL A 290 10.60 -8.93 -15.97
C VAL A 290 9.71 -8.18 -14.99
N TYR A 291 10.17 -7.07 -14.44
CA TYR A 291 9.29 -6.18 -13.68
C TYR A 291 9.79 -4.74 -13.66
N PHE A 292 8.83 -3.84 -13.49
CA PHE A 292 9.02 -2.48 -13.02
C PHE A 292 8.57 -2.40 -11.56
N LYS A 293 9.34 -1.70 -10.73
CA LYS A 293 9.01 -1.36 -9.35
C LYS A 293 9.45 0.09 -9.15
N PHE A 294 8.64 0.87 -8.44
CA PHE A 294 9.04 2.22 -8.06
C PHE A 294 9.24 2.33 -6.54
N GLU A 295 10.33 2.98 -6.16
CA GLU A 295 10.73 3.25 -4.78
C GLU A 295 10.99 4.74 -4.60
N ILE A 296 10.91 5.24 -3.36
CA ILE A 296 11.14 6.65 -3.05
C ILE A 296 12.12 6.75 -1.89
N GLN A 297 13.20 7.52 -2.07
CA GLN A 297 14.21 7.80 -1.03
C GLN A 297 13.73 8.84 -0.01
N SER A 298 12.42 8.99 0.19
CA SER A 298 11.78 10.01 1.03
C SER A 298 10.53 9.44 1.71
N SER A 299 9.95 10.20 2.65
CA SER A 299 8.77 9.78 3.42
C SER A 299 7.45 9.81 2.63
N PHE A 300 7.42 10.36 1.42
CA PHE A 300 6.18 10.54 0.66
C PHE A 300 5.52 9.20 0.30
N ARG A 301 4.22 9.08 0.58
CA ARG A 301 3.38 7.98 0.09
C ARG A 301 2.87 8.33 -1.31
N VAL A 302 3.16 7.46 -2.28
CA VAL A 302 2.78 7.63 -3.69
C VAL A 302 2.08 6.36 -4.18
N ARG A 303 1.06 6.53 -5.01
CA ARG A 303 0.35 5.45 -5.72
C ARG A 303 0.08 5.83 -7.16
N GLN A 304 -0.07 4.84 -8.03
CA GLN A 304 -0.69 4.98 -9.35
C GLN A 304 -1.97 4.15 -9.37
N THR A 305 -3.09 4.72 -9.83
CA THR A 305 -4.38 4.00 -9.88
C THR A 305 -5.02 4.13 -11.25
N LEU A 306 -5.55 3.01 -11.75
CA LEU A 306 -6.23 2.89 -13.03
C LEU A 306 -7.76 2.94 -12.83
N SER A 307 -8.38 4.06 -13.20
CA SER A 307 -9.82 4.28 -13.00
C SER A 307 -10.70 3.33 -13.85
N PRO A 308 -11.98 3.14 -13.49
CA PRO A 308 -12.98 2.49 -14.35
C PRO A 308 -13.17 3.14 -15.72
N SER A 309 -12.74 4.40 -15.90
CA SER A 309 -12.76 5.11 -17.19
C SER A 309 -11.48 4.90 -18.02
N GLY A 310 -10.54 4.09 -17.53
CA GLY A 310 -9.27 3.81 -18.21
C GLY A 310 -8.20 4.89 -18.03
N LEU A 311 -8.35 5.80 -17.08
CA LEU A 311 -7.35 6.83 -16.79
C LEU A 311 -6.39 6.32 -15.72
N LEU A 312 -5.10 6.23 -16.07
CA LEU A 312 -4.05 6.02 -15.09
C LEU A 312 -3.63 7.38 -14.50
N GLN A 313 -3.68 7.52 -13.17
CA GLN A 313 -3.29 8.74 -12.48
C GLN A 313 -2.30 8.45 -11.35
N SER A 314 -1.30 9.33 -11.20
CA SER A 314 -0.36 9.30 -10.08
C SER A 314 -0.84 10.23 -8.97
N TYR A 315 -0.73 9.79 -7.72
CA TYR A 315 -1.17 10.54 -6.54
C TYR A 315 -0.09 10.55 -5.47
N ILE A 316 -0.01 11.65 -4.73
CA ILE A 316 0.76 11.79 -3.48
C ILE A 316 -0.21 11.99 -2.31
N LEU A 317 0.04 11.33 -1.18
CA LEU A 317 -0.72 11.60 0.04
C LEU A 317 -0.27 12.94 0.64
N SER A 318 -1.20 13.87 0.86
CA SER A 318 -0.89 15.18 1.42
C SER A 318 -1.26 15.27 2.89
N ASP A 319 -0.27 15.53 3.75
CA ASP A 319 -0.49 15.83 5.18
C ASP A 319 -1.31 17.11 5.43
N ARG A 320 -1.45 17.98 4.41
CA ARG A 320 -2.27 19.21 4.52
C ARG A 320 -3.76 18.96 4.33
N THR A 321 -4.14 17.99 3.49
CA THR A 321 -5.55 17.65 3.22
C THR A 321 -5.97 16.35 3.89
N ASN A 322 -5.01 15.56 4.40
CA ASN A 322 -5.16 14.16 4.79
C ASN A 322 -5.71 13.27 3.66
N ASP A 323 -5.48 13.66 2.40
CA ASP A 323 -6.03 12.94 1.24
C ASP A 323 -5.04 12.87 0.07
N TRP A 324 -5.36 12.02 -0.89
CA TRP A 324 -4.57 11.80 -2.09
C TRP A 324 -4.78 12.93 -3.10
N VAL A 325 -3.70 13.63 -3.44
CA VAL A 325 -3.68 14.70 -4.43
C VAL A 325 -3.07 14.17 -5.73
N ILE A 326 -3.75 14.39 -6.86
CA ILE A 326 -3.25 14.04 -8.19
C ILE A 326 -1.98 14.85 -8.48
N THR A 327 -0.91 14.17 -8.88
CA THR A 327 0.36 14.80 -9.27
C THR A 327 0.61 14.76 -10.77
N ASP A 328 0.18 13.69 -11.44
CA ASP A 328 0.37 13.50 -12.88
C ASP A 328 -0.70 12.57 -13.47
N ALA A 329 -0.94 12.68 -14.78
CA ALA A 329 -1.78 11.76 -15.53
C ALA A 329 -0.89 10.94 -16.48
N GLY A 330 -1.11 9.63 -16.57
CA GLY A 330 -0.31 8.74 -17.42
C GLY A 330 -0.49 8.95 -18.92
N GLN A 331 -1.53 9.70 -19.31
CA GLN A 331 -1.84 10.14 -20.67
C GLN A 331 -2.13 11.64 -20.63
N PRO A 332 -1.10 12.51 -20.54
CA PRO A 332 -1.29 13.95 -20.41
C PRO A 332 -2.00 14.60 -21.61
N ASP A 333 -1.85 14.08 -22.83
CA ASP A 333 -2.43 14.70 -24.01
C ASP A 333 -2.89 13.76 -25.14
N GLN A 334 -3.31 14.33 -26.27
CA GLN A 334 -3.89 13.58 -27.39
C GLN A 334 -2.88 12.68 -28.12
N CYS A 335 -1.58 13.03 -28.09
CA CYS A 335 -0.50 12.25 -28.71
C CYS A 335 -0.21 10.93 -27.98
N ASP A 336 -0.67 10.78 -26.72
CA ASP A 336 -0.57 9.54 -25.95
C ASP A 336 -1.57 8.47 -26.42
N ASN A 337 -2.60 8.85 -27.19
CA ASN A 337 -3.53 7.89 -27.77
C ASN A 337 -2.80 7.00 -28.78
N TYR A 338 -2.81 5.69 -28.52
CA TYR A 338 -2.08 4.73 -29.33
C TYR A 338 -2.52 4.77 -30.80
N ALA A 339 -1.55 4.95 -31.68
CA ALA A 339 -1.72 5.06 -33.13
C ALA A 339 -2.66 6.19 -33.60
N ILE A 340 -2.73 7.32 -32.86
CA ILE A 340 -3.47 8.52 -33.29
C ILE A 340 -2.96 9.09 -34.62
N CYS A 341 -1.66 8.96 -34.89
CA CYS A 341 -1.07 9.24 -36.19
C CYS A 341 -0.61 7.93 -36.86
N GLY A 342 -0.85 7.79 -38.16
CA GLY A 342 -0.54 6.56 -38.91
C GLY A 342 0.96 6.30 -39.15
N PRO A 343 1.31 5.21 -39.86
CA PRO A 343 2.69 4.78 -40.04
C PRO A 343 3.61 5.86 -40.65
N ASN A 344 4.84 5.92 -40.14
CA ASN A 344 5.90 6.86 -40.54
C ASN A 344 5.57 8.36 -40.32
N THR A 345 4.71 8.66 -39.35
CA THR A 345 4.40 10.02 -38.90
C THR A 345 4.80 10.21 -37.44
N ARG A 346 4.76 11.45 -36.95
CA ARG A 346 4.89 11.81 -35.52
C ARG A 346 3.74 12.71 -35.09
N CYS A 347 3.35 12.62 -33.82
CA CYS A 347 2.41 13.55 -33.21
C CYS A 347 3.16 14.73 -32.56
N GLU A 348 2.69 15.95 -32.76
CA GLU A 348 3.28 17.18 -32.28
C GLU A 348 2.16 18.16 -31.88
N ILE A 349 1.80 18.18 -30.58
CA ILE A 349 0.66 18.95 -30.05
C ILE A 349 0.70 20.46 -30.31
N SER A 350 1.90 21.02 -30.56
CA SER A 350 2.09 22.42 -30.92
C SER A 350 1.76 22.75 -32.37
N ARG A 351 1.31 21.78 -33.19
CA ARG A 351 0.96 21.96 -34.60
C ARG A 351 -0.51 21.69 -34.90
N SER A 352 -0.96 22.26 -36.02
CA SER A 352 -2.23 21.94 -36.65
C SER A 352 -1.95 21.68 -38.15
N PRO A 353 -2.18 20.46 -38.67
CA PRO A 353 -2.60 19.25 -37.94
C PRO A 353 -1.55 18.78 -36.93
N ILE A 354 -2.00 18.02 -35.91
CA ILE A 354 -1.10 17.47 -34.86
C ILE A 354 -0.19 16.36 -35.42
N CYS A 355 -0.62 15.64 -36.46
CA CYS A 355 0.18 14.61 -37.09
C CYS A 355 1.04 15.20 -38.22
N VAL A 356 2.33 14.88 -38.20
CA VAL A 356 3.34 15.41 -39.11
C VAL A 356 4.04 14.25 -39.82
N CYS A 357 4.26 14.38 -41.13
CA CYS A 357 5.13 13.46 -41.87
C CYS A 357 6.54 13.44 -41.25
N LEU A 358 7.20 12.27 -41.23
CA LEU A 358 8.65 12.25 -41.03
C LEU A 358 9.36 12.84 -42.26
N ASP A 359 10.58 13.32 -42.07
CA ASP A 359 11.33 14.03 -43.10
C ASP A 359 11.58 13.11 -44.31
N GLY A 360 11.24 13.58 -45.52
CA GLY A 360 11.31 12.78 -46.75
C GLY A 360 10.09 11.88 -47.03
N PHE A 361 9.00 12.02 -46.26
CA PHE A 361 7.73 11.33 -46.50
C PHE A 361 6.58 12.29 -46.86
N VAL A 362 5.59 11.80 -47.60
CA VAL A 362 4.38 12.52 -48.01
C VAL A 362 3.10 11.69 -47.75
N PRO A 363 1.93 12.32 -47.51
CA PRO A 363 0.67 11.60 -47.26
C PRO A 363 0.27 10.68 -48.40
N LYS A 364 -0.16 9.45 -48.07
CA LYS A 364 -0.72 8.51 -49.08
C LYS A 364 -2.01 9.05 -49.71
N SER A 365 -2.88 9.61 -48.88
CA SER A 365 -4.08 10.32 -49.30
C SER A 365 -4.04 11.78 -48.84
N PRO A 366 -3.73 12.73 -49.74
CA PRO A 366 -3.77 14.16 -49.40
C PRO A 366 -5.18 14.66 -49.05
N ALA A 367 -6.23 13.99 -49.54
CA ALA A 367 -7.61 14.33 -49.22
C ALA A 367 -7.94 14.02 -47.76
N ASP A 368 -7.71 12.78 -47.33
CA ASP A 368 -8.01 12.32 -45.98
C ASP A 368 -7.15 13.04 -44.94
N TRP A 369 -5.87 13.30 -45.27
CA TRP A 369 -4.95 14.08 -44.45
C TRP A 369 -5.47 15.51 -44.18
N ASN A 370 -6.09 16.16 -45.17
CA ASN A 370 -6.70 17.48 -45.02
C ASN A 370 -7.98 17.45 -44.17
N PHE A 371 -8.66 16.30 -44.09
CA PHE A 371 -9.79 16.07 -43.17
C PHE A 371 -9.37 15.56 -41.78
N SER A 372 -8.07 15.55 -41.49
CA SER A 372 -7.50 15.02 -40.23
C SER A 372 -7.71 13.51 -40.01
N ASP A 373 -7.89 12.74 -41.09
CA ASP A 373 -7.70 11.29 -41.07
C ASP A 373 -6.27 10.97 -41.50
N TRP A 374 -5.50 10.42 -40.56
CA TRP A 374 -4.09 10.09 -40.74
C TRP A 374 -3.82 8.58 -40.71
N ASN A 375 -4.86 7.74 -40.70
CA ASN A 375 -4.75 6.29 -40.45
C ASN A 375 -3.82 5.58 -41.45
N ASP A 376 -3.93 5.94 -42.73
CA ASP A 376 -3.10 5.40 -43.81
C ASP A 376 -1.61 5.75 -43.67
N GLY A 377 -1.29 6.83 -42.96
CA GLY A 377 0.07 7.35 -42.81
C GLY A 377 0.67 7.85 -44.12
N VAL A 378 1.99 7.72 -44.22
CA VAL A 378 2.80 8.38 -45.26
C VAL A 378 3.73 7.40 -45.98
N TYR A 379 4.26 7.80 -47.13
CA TYR A 379 5.21 7.02 -47.94
C TYR A 379 6.40 7.88 -48.40
N PRO A 380 7.56 7.29 -48.76
CA PRO A 380 8.76 8.05 -49.11
C PRO A 380 8.56 8.86 -50.39
N GLU A 381 8.96 10.14 -50.40
CA GLU A 381 8.77 11.05 -51.55
C GLU A 381 9.44 10.53 -52.83
N ASN A 382 10.59 9.85 -52.70
CA ASN A 382 11.30 9.24 -53.83
C ASN A 382 10.47 8.15 -54.55
N SER A 383 9.49 7.55 -53.88
CA SER A 383 8.55 6.59 -54.48
C SER A 383 7.45 7.27 -55.30
N ALA A 384 7.15 8.55 -55.02
CA ALA A 384 6.16 9.33 -55.77
C ALA A 384 6.62 9.72 -57.18
N ARG A 385 7.93 9.61 -57.47
CA ARG A 385 8.53 9.97 -58.78
C ARG A 385 8.64 8.80 -59.75
N MET A 386 8.09 7.63 -59.41
CA MET A 386 8.08 6.41 -60.23
C MET A 386 6.67 5.95 -60.62
N GLN A 387 5.66 6.77 -60.36
CA GLN A 387 4.26 6.64 -60.82
C GLN A 387 3.89 7.90 -61.59
#